data_AF-A0A517N8J1-F1
#
_entry.id   AF-A0A517N8J1-F1
#
_cell.length_a   1.000
_cell.length_b   1.000
_cell.length_c   1.000
_cell.angle_alpha   90.00
_cell.angle_beta   90.00
_cell.angle_gamma   90.00
#
_symmetry.space_group_name_H-M   'P 1'
#
loop_
_entity.id
_entity.type
_entity.pdbx_description
1 polymer ?
#
loop_
_entity_poly.entity_id
_entity_poly.type
_entity_poly.pdbx_seq_one_letter_code
_entity_poly.pdbx_strand_id
1 'polypeptide(L)'
;MTWDIERIADVLHAMEDPHAHVDQPPYCHRLLFSDARLKYVLNLMPATSCVFLAADPEEPEQGCPMLEYGFTCTDVEIGPSAYHDSELAIRFYEHRDTFGGLRLTFTPRHDKSWYIWANVGGDHVGDGTCRFR
;
A
#
# COMPACT_ATOMS: atom_id res chain seq x y z
N MET A 1 -16.70 -4.85 -3.58
CA MET A 1 -15.57 -5.79 -3.47
C MET A 1 -15.18 -5.82 -2.01
N THR A 2 -15.09 -6.97 -1.36
CA THR A 2 -14.66 -7.03 0.05
C THR A 2 -13.16 -7.27 0.06
N TRP A 3 -12.39 -6.34 0.60
CA TRP A 3 -10.95 -6.51 0.75
C TRP A 3 -10.67 -7.55 1.85
N ASP A 4 -9.70 -8.42 1.58
CA ASP A 4 -9.21 -9.43 2.53
C ASP A 4 -8.15 -8.78 3.43
N ILE A 5 -8.61 -8.12 4.50
CA ILE A 5 -7.75 -7.30 5.37
C ILE A 5 -6.70 -8.14 6.09
N GLU A 6 -7.05 -9.35 6.55
CA GLU A 6 -6.13 -10.27 7.20
C GLU A 6 -4.98 -10.62 6.26
N ARG A 7 -5.29 -11.01 5.02
CA ARG A 7 -4.26 -11.32 4.02
C ARG A 7 -3.41 -10.11 3.65
N ILE A 8 -4.00 -8.91 3.59
CA ILE A 8 -3.26 -7.67 3.33
C ILE A 8 -2.27 -7.39 4.48
N ALA A 9 -2.72 -7.50 5.72
CA ALA A 9 -1.90 -7.30 6.91
C ALA A 9 -0.75 -8.32 6.96
N ASP A 10 -1.03 -9.59 6.67
CA ASP A 10 -0.02 -10.67 6.63
C ASP A 10 1.10 -10.36 5.62
N VAL A 11 0.75 -9.97 4.39
CA VAL A 11 1.75 -9.64 3.35
C VAL A 11 2.55 -8.41 3.72
N LEU A 12 1.90 -7.39 4.29
CA LEU A 12 2.57 -6.16 4.72
C LEU A 12 3.37 -6.33 6.02
N HIS A 13 3.31 -7.51 6.66
CA HIS A 13 3.83 -7.73 8.00
C HIS A 13 3.34 -6.65 8.97
N ALA A 14 2.04 -6.36 8.94
CA ALA A 14 1.39 -5.33 9.73
C ALA A 14 0.40 -5.93 10.73
N MET A 15 0.13 -5.21 11.81
CA MET A 15 -0.92 -5.54 12.77
C MET A 15 -2.07 -4.55 12.64
N GLU A 16 -3.31 -5.04 12.68
CA GLU A 16 -4.46 -4.16 12.81
C GLU A 16 -4.52 -3.60 14.23
N ASP A 17 -4.66 -2.28 14.35
CA ASP A 17 -4.84 -1.61 15.64
C ASP A 17 -6.27 -1.86 16.15
N PRO A 18 -6.45 -2.64 17.24
CA PRO A 18 -7.77 -2.95 17.80
C PRO A 18 -8.43 -1.73 18.46
N HIS A 19 -7.68 -0.64 18.64
CA HIS A 19 -8.09 0.59 19.29
C HIS A 19 -8.16 1.78 18.34
N ALA A 20 -8.27 1.53 17.02
CA ALA A 20 -8.71 2.54 16.07
C ALA A 20 -10.19 2.92 16.33
N HIS A 21 -10.44 3.52 17.49
CA HIS A 21 -11.71 4.04 17.94
C HIS A 21 -12.03 5.28 17.11
N VAL A 22 -12.52 5.06 15.89
CA VAL A 22 -13.30 6.08 15.20
C VAL A 22 -14.71 5.91 15.71
N ASP A 23 -15.08 6.69 16.74
CA ASP A 23 -16.47 6.78 17.25
C ASP A 23 -17.46 7.32 16.19
N GLN A 24 -17.03 7.49 14.94
CA GLN A 24 -17.84 7.93 13.81
C GLN A 24 -17.49 7.12 12.56
N PRO A 25 -18.50 6.59 11.84
CA PRO A 25 -18.27 5.99 10.53
C PRO A 25 -17.68 7.01 9.53
N PRO A 26 -16.88 6.56 8.55
CA PRO A 26 -16.68 5.14 8.22
C PRO A 26 -15.60 4.48 9.09
N TYR A 27 -15.87 3.24 9.52
CA TYR A 27 -14.87 2.37 10.14
C TYR A 27 -13.67 2.21 9.20
N CYS A 28 -12.46 2.34 9.74
CA CYS A 28 -11.21 2.08 9.03
C CYS A 28 -10.47 0.91 9.69
N HIS A 29 -9.88 0.05 8.86
CA HIS A 29 -8.87 -0.91 9.31
C HIS A 29 -7.53 -0.16 9.32
N ARG A 30 -7.03 0.15 10.52
CA ARG A 30 -5.75 0.83 10.71
C ARG A 30 -4.65 -0.21 10.85
N LEU A 31 -3.74 -0.27 9.88
CA LEU A 31 -2.61 -1.20 9.88
C LEU A 31 -1.32 -0.48 10.29
N LEU A 32 -0.65 -1.05 11.28
CA LEU A 32 0.65 -0.61 11.80
C LEU A 32 1.73 -1.60 11.34
N PHE A 33 2.73 -1.12 10.60
CA PHE A 33 3.80 -1.99 10.10
C PHE A 33 4.71 -2.48 11.24
N SER A 34 5.10 -3.75 11.21
CA SER A 34 6.02 -4.30 12.22
C SER A 34 7.46 -3.80 12.03
N ASP A 35 7.83 -3.37 10.82
CA ASP A 35 9.14 -2.78 10.54
C ASP A 35 9.17 -1.34 11.06
N ALA A 36 9.88 -1.09 12.15
CA ALA A 36 9.99 0.23 12.77
C ALA A 36 10.61 1.32 11.86
N ARG A 37 11.23 0.94 10.74
CA ARG A 37 11.71 1.89 9.72
C ARG A 37 10.57 2.42 8.85
N LEU A 38 9.47 1.66 8.75
CA LEU A 38 8.24 2.08 8.10
C LEU A 38 7.37 2.86 9.09
N LYS A 39 7.72 4.14 9.29
CA LYS A 39 6.96 5.07 10.14
C LYS A 39 5.74 5.62 9.43
N TYR A 40 4.91 4.71 8.92
CA TYR A 40 3.67 5.01 8.26
C TYR A 40 2.52 4.24 8.91
N VAL A 41 1.32 4.79 8.77
CA VAL A 41 0.07 4.14 9.11
C VAL A 41 -0.73 3.98 7.81
N LEU A 42 -1.19 2.76 7.56
CA LEU A 42 -2.05 2.47 6.41
C LEU A 42 -3.49 2.28 6.90
N ASN A 43 -4.38 3.18 6.49
CA ASN A 43 -5.81 3.08 6.76
C ASN A 43 -6.53 2.55 5.52
N LEU A 44 -7.27 1.47 5.69
CA LEU A 44 -8.07 0.84 4.66
C LEU A 44 -9.54 0.99 5.00
N MET A 45 -10.33 1.54 4.07
CA MET A 45 -11.75 1.80 4.25
C MET A 45 -12.55 1.08 3.16
N PRO A 46 -12.80 -0.25 3.28
CA PRO A 46 -13.48 -1.02 2.24
C PRO A 46 -14.87 -0.49 1.90
N ALA A 47 -15.60 0.05 2.88
CA ALA A 47 -16.95 0.57 2.71
C ALA A 47 -17.02 1.79 1.76
N THR A 48 -15.97 2.62 1.75
CA THR A 48 -15.86 3.79 0.87
C THR A 48 -14.83 3.60 -0.24
N SER A 49 -14.23 2.40 -0.32
CA SER A 49 -13.15 2.09 -1.24
C SER A 49 -11.99 3.09 -1.14
N CYS A 50 -11.56 3.48 0.06
CA CYS A 50 -10.45 4.42 0.22
C CYS A 50 -9.22 3.76 0.84
N VAL A 51 -8.04 4.16 0.37
CA VAL A 51 -6.74 3.81 0.94
C VAL A 51 -6.04 5.10 1.31
N PHE A 52 -5.54 5.19 2.55
CA PHE A 52 -4.75 6.32 3.03
C PHE A 52 -3.47 5.83 3.68
N LEU A 53 -2.34 6.33 3.21
CA LEU A 53 -1.03 6.12 3.81
C LEU A 53 -0.55 7.46 4.36
N ALA A 54 -0.33 7.55 5.66
CA ALA A 54 0.17 8.76 6.30
C ALA A 54 1.41 8.43 7.12
N ALA A 55 2.39 9.34 7.15
CA ALA A 55 3.48 9.22 8.10
C ALA A 55 2.92 9.23 9.53
N ASP A 56 3.55 8.52 10.46
CA ASP A 56 3.11 8.50 11.85
C ASP A 56 3.18 9.92 12.43
N PRO A 57 2.04 10.53 12.83
CA PRO A 57 2.02 11.88 13.36
C PRO A 57 2.65 11.98 14.76
N GLU A 58 2.78 10.86 15.49
CA GLU A 58 3.37 10.80 16.83
C GLU A 58 4.90 10.61 16.77
N GLU A 59 5.40 10.01 15.68
CA GLU A 59 6.84 9.84 15.41
C GLU A 59 7.28 10.38 14.03
N PRO A 60 7.10 11.68 13.74
CA PRO A 60 7.43 12.24 12.42
C PRO A 60 8.93 12.19 12.16
N GLU A 61 9.37 11.43 11.15
CA GLU A 61 10.75 11.47 10.67
C GLU A 61 10.96 12.65 9.70
N GLN A 62 11.93 13.51 10.01
CA GLN A 62 12.43 14.47 9.04
C GLN A 62 12.96 13.72 7.81
N GLY A 63 12.34 13.96 6.66
CA GLY A 63 12.72 13.30 5.40
C GLY A 63 11.82 12.14 4.98
N CYS A 64 10.69 11.90 5.64
CA CYS A 64 9.63 11.05 5.07
C CYS A 64 9.30 11.57 3.65
N PRO A 65 9.51 10.77 2.60
CA PRO A 65 9.34 11.22 1.21
C PRO A 65 7.87 11.55 0.89
N MET A 66 6.93 11.06 1.70
CA MET A 66 5.50 11.26 1.54
C MET A 66 4.89 11.49 2.93
N LEU A 67 4.26 12.63 3.16
CA LEU A 67 3.60 12.90 4.45
C LEU A 67 2.23 12.23 4.50
N GLU A 68 1.50 12.28 3.39
CA GLU A 68 0.18 11.69 3.24
C GLU A 68 -0.06 11.34 1.77
N TYR A 69 -0.76 10.25 1.54
CA TYR A 69 -1.22 9.81 0.22
C TYR A 69 -2.54 9.08 0.35
N GLY A 70 -3.57 9.56 -0.33
CA GLY A 70 -4.91 9.02 -0.26
C GLY A 70 -5.58 8.99 -1.61
N PHE A 71 -6.30 7.90 -1.91
CA PHE A 71 -7.07 7.77 -3.15
C PHE A 71 -8.19 6.74 -3.00
N THR A 72 -9.17 6.84 -3.89
CA THR A 72 -10.18 5.79 -4.06
C THR A 72 -9.51 4.58 -4.69
N CYS A 73 -9.66 3.39 -4.13
CA CYS A 73 -9.07 2.14 -4.59
C CYS A 73 -10.18 1.18 -5.04
N THR A 74 -10.22 0.83 -6.32
CA THR A 74 -11.20 -0.15 -6.83
C THR A 74 -10.65 -1.56 -6.92
N ASP A 75 -9.32 -1.75 -6.92
CA ASP A 75 -8.69 -3.07 -7.02
C ASP A 75 -7.44 -3.19 -6.16
N VAL A 76 -7.23 -4.39 -5.60
CA VAL A 76 -6.07 -4.75 -4.80
C VAL A 76 -5.45 -6.02 -5.36
N GLU A 77 -4.17 -5.94 -5.72
CA GLU A 77 -3.42 -7.06 -6.26
C GLU A 77 -2.30 -7.46 -5.29
N ILE A 78 -2.28 -8.74 -4.92
CA ILE A 78 -1.14 -9.38 -4.25
C ILE A 78 -0.51 -10.33 -5.26
N GLY A 79 0.74 -10.08 -5.61
CA GLY A 79 1.46 -10.85 -6.62
C GLY A 79 2.97 -10.80 -6.42
N PRO A 80 3.77 -11.32 -7.36
CA PRO A 80 5.23 -11.35 -7.22
C PRO A 80 5.83 -9.94 -7.05
N SER A 81 6.86 -9.84 -6.21
CA SER A 81 7.72 -8.66 -6.11
C SER A 81 8.53 -8.49 -7.39
N ALA A 82 8.69 -7.24 -7.84
CA ALA A 82 9.55 -6.92 -8.98
C ALA A 82 11.05 -7.12 -8.69
N TYR A 83 11.41 -7.29 -7.42
CA TYR A 83 12.80 -7.39 -6.96
C TYR A 83 13.18 -8.78 -6.47
N HIS A 84 12.21 -9.69 -6.27
CA HIS A 84 12.47 -11.04 -5.79
C HIS A 84 11.28 -12.00 -6.03
N ASP A 85 11.49 -13.10 -6.75
CA ASP A 85 10.41 -14.02 -7.16
C ASP A 85 9.73 -14.77 -5.99
N SER A 86 10.43 -14.93 -4.86
CA SER A 86 9.86 -15.59 -3.68
C SER A 86 9.09 -14.66 -2.75
N GLU A 87 9.03 -13.37 -3.06
CA GLU A 87 8.40 -12.36 -2.22
C GLU A 87 7.13 -11.82 -2.86
N LEU A 88 6.18 -11.41 -2.02
CA LEU A 88 4.94 -10.81 -2.48
C LEU A 88 5.02 -9.28 -2.40
N ALA A 89 4.52 -8.62 -3.43
CA ALA A 89 4.18 -7.21 -3.43
C ALA A 89 2.66 -7.06 -3.37
N ILE A 90 2.22 -5.95 -2.78
CA ILE A 90 0.83 -5.53 -2.78
C ILE A 90 0.68 -4.19 -3.49
N ARG A 91 -0.34 -4.10 -4.34
CA ARG A 91 -0.63 -2.94 -5.20
C ARG A 91 -2.08 -2.56 -5.01
N PHE A 92 -2.31 -1.30 -4.67
CA PHE A 92 -3.64 -0.69 -4.57
C PHE A 92 -3.83 0.19 -5.80
N TYR A 93 -4.90 -0.04 -6.55
CA TYR A 93 -5.21 0.68 -7.78
C TYR A 93 -6.49 1.48 -7.64
N GLU A 94 -6.44 2.73 -8.10
CA GLU A 94 -7.65 3.52 -8.31
C GLU A 94 -8.52 2.88 -9.38
N HIS A 95 -7.89 2.50 -10.50
CA HIS A 95 -8.49 1.78 -11.60
C HIS A 95 -7.39 0.95 -12.29
N ARG A 96 -7.54 -0.37 -12.35
CA ARG A 96 -6.51 -1.25 -12.94
C ARG A 96 -6.37 -1.07 -14.46
N ASP A 97 -7.51 -0.91 -15.13
CA ASP A 97 -7.60 -0.99 -16.59
C ASP A 97 -7.70 0.37 -17.29
N THR A 98 -7.59 1.49 -16.55
CA THR A 98 -7.69 2.83 -17.15
C THR A 98 -6.37 3.58 -17.10
N PHE A 99 -6.02 4.19 -18.23
CA PHE A 99 -4.92 5.14 -18.30
C PHE A 99 -5.10 6.26 -17.26
N GLY A 100 -4.07 6.53 -16.47
CA GLY A 100 -4.07 7.66 -15.54
C GLY A 100 -4.55 7.38 -14.12
N GLY A 101 -4.96 6.14 -13.80
CA GLY A 101 -5.37 5.79 -12.43
C GLY A 101 -4.21 5.81 -11.44
N LEU A 102 -4.44 6.25 -10.21
CA LEU A 102 -3.42 6.21 -9.16
C LEU A 102 -3.09 4.78 -8.73
N ARG A 103 -1.82 4.53 -8.41
CA ARG A 103 -1.35 3.26 -7.84
C ARG A 103 -0.43 3.51 -6.65
N LEU A 104 -0.66 2.81 -5.56
CA LEU A 104 0.26 2.69 -4.43
C LEU A 104 0.80 1.26 -4.38
N THR A 105 2.12 1.11 -4.35
CA THR A 105 2.78 -0.22 -4.29
C THR A 105 3.68 -0.33 -3.08
N PHE A 106 3.58 -1.48 -2.41
CA PHE A 106 4.52 -1.92 -1.38
C PHE A 106 5.19 -3.19 -1.88
N THR A 107 6.53 -3.17 -1.93
CA THR A 107 7.30 -4.35 -2.34
C THR A 107 8.50 -4.51 -1.41
N PRO A 108 8.83 -5.73 -0.97
CA PRO A 108 10.08 -5.97 -0.29
C PRO A 108 11.23 -6.00 -1.31
N ARG A 109 12.38 -5.48 -0.90
CA ARG A 109 13.65 -5.59 -1.60
C ARG A 109 14.42 -6.82 -1.13
N HIS A 110 15.52 -7.13 -1.81
CA HIS A 110 16.41 -8.26 -1.50
C HIS A 110 16.98 -8.22 -0.07
N ASP A 111 17.12 -7.03 0.52
CA ASP A 111 17.60 -6.80 1.88
C ASP A 111 16.48 -6.80 2.93
N LYS A 112 15.26 -7.23 2.55
CA LYS A 112 14.04 -7.20 3.37
C LYS A 112 13.58 -5.80 3.76
N SER A 113 14.17 -4.74 3.21
CA SER A 113 13.65 -3.39 3.36
C SER A 113 12.44 -3.19 2.45
N TRP A 114 11.45 -2.46 2.94
CA TRP A 114 10.30 -2.09 2.13
C TRP A 114 10.61 -0.94 1.19
N TYR A 115 10.15 -1.06 -0.04
CA TYR A 115 10.12 0.03 -1.01
C TYR A 115 8.66 0.39 -1.29
N ILE A 116 8.31 1.65 -1.02
CA ILE A 116 6.98 2.20 -1.18
C ILE A 116 7.06 3.28 -2.26
N TRP A 117 6.15 3.25 -3.22
CA TRP A 117 5.99 4.35 -4.16
C TRP A 117 4.55 4.49 -4.61
N ALA A 118 4.20 5.73 -4.90
CA ALA A 118 2.97 6.13 -5.54
C ALA A 118 3.26 6.60 -6.97
N ASN A 119 2.45 6.17 -7.93
CA ASN A 119 2.58 6.62 -9.31
C ASN A 119 1.23 6.63 -10.02
N VAL A 120 1.16 7.40 -11.10
CA VAL A 120 0.09 7.28 -12.10
C VAL A 120 0.33 6.00 -12.90
N GLY A 121 -0.69 5.15 -13.03
CA GLY A 121 -0.66 3.94 -13.84
C GLY A 121 -0.48 4.28 -15.32
N GLY A 122 0.61 3.76 -15.90
CA GLY A 122 0.83 3.74 -17.36
C GLY A 122 0.37 2.40 -17.94
N ASP A 123 0.03 2.42 -19.23
CA ASP A 123 -0.55 1.32 -20.01
C ASP A 123 -0.07 -0.11 -19.64
N HIS A 124 -1.02 -1.05 -19.69
CA HIS A 124 -0.74 -2.47 -19.84
C HIS A 124 -0.07 -2.79 -21.19
N VAL A 125 1.20 -2.43 -21.38
CA VAL A 125 2.15 -3.18 -22.24
C VAL A 125 3.58 -2.99 -21.70
N GLY A 126 3.96 -3.83 -20.76
CA GLY A 126 5.34 -3.95 -20.30
C GLY A 126 5.43 -5.14 -19.37
N ASP A 127 5.84 -6.28 -19.90
CA ASP A 127 6.07 -7.57 -19.23
C ASP A 127 7.17 -7.53 -18.13
N GLY A 128 7.39 -6.38 -17.49
CA GLY A 128 8.47 -6.19 -16.53
C GLY A 128 9.87 -6.25 -17.13
N THR A 129 10.04 -6.48 -18.44
CA THR A 129 11.37 -6.46 -19.05
C THR A 129 11.79 -5.04 -19.41
N CYS A 130 12.60 -4.44 -18.54
CA CYS A 130 13.41 -3.29 -18.92
C CYS A 130 14.48 -3.78 -19.92
N ARG A 131 14.21 -3.72 -21.23
CA ARG A 131 15.22 -3.95 -22.25
C ARG A 131 16.01 -2.66 -22.44
N PHE A 132 17.20 -2.59 -21.84
CA PHE A 132 18.20 -1.61 -22.22
C PHE A 132 18.57 -1.84 -23.68
N ARG A 133 18.44 -0.79 -24.51
CA ARG A 133 19.07 -0.73 -25.84
C ARG A 133 20.52 -0.31 -25.67
#